data_AF-A0A4Q3APG3-F1
#
_entry.id   AF-A0A4Q3APG3-F1
#
_cell.length_a   1.000
_cell.length_b   1.000
_cell.length_c   1.000
_cell.angle_alpha   90.00
_cell.angle_beta   90.00
_cell.angle_gamma   90.00
#
_symmetry.space_group_name_H-M   'P 1'
#
loop_
_entity.id
_entity.type
_entity.pdbx_description
1 polymer ?
#
loop_
_entity_poly.entity_id
_entity_poly.type
_entity_poly.pdbx_seq_one_letter_code
_entity_poly.pdbx_strand_id
1 'polypeptide(L)'
;MFDRTYYATHPDMMECVSNEELRDRYLIGGLFRDGECVLNYTHADRFVIGGVAVTTGSVRLPDQTEPASAAGHPFLERRELAIVNVSGVEGTVEVDGDRYTLGNKDCLYVTMGAREVLFMGDGARFYLASCPAHKAFETRKLSIADANALERGSLAESNERTIFQLVIPGVCDSAQLVMGLTVLKPGSVWNTMPPHIHERRSEIYFYFELDDTDKDRV
;
A
#
# COMPACT_ATOMS: atom_id res chain seq x y z
N MET A 1 4.25 5.24 17.37
CA MET A 1 4.82 5.05 16.03
C MET A 1 3.86 5.47 14.94
N PHE A 2 2.61 5.04 15.06
CA PHE A 2 1.58 5.24 14.03
C PHE A 2 0.86 6.57 14.23
N ASP A 3 0.49 7.22 13.13
CA ASP A 3 -0.35 8.42 13.11
C ASP A 3 -1.75 8.11 13.65
N ARG A 4 -2.28 6.94 13.26
CA ARG A 4 -3.55 6.42 13.76
C ARG A 4 -3.57 4.90 13.86
N THR A 5 -4.33 4.40 14.83
CA THR A 5 -4.69 2.99 15.00
C THR A 5 -6.17 2.77 14.72
N TYR A 6 -6.47 1.87 13.79
CA TYR A 6 -7.83 1.44 13.42
C TYR A 6 -8.14 0.09 14.06
N TYR A 7 -9.35 -0.04 14.61
CA TYR A 7 -9.77 -1.23 15.34
C TYR A 7 -10.69 -2.11 14.51
N ALA A 8 -10.61 -3.43 14.75
CA ALA A 8 -11.56 -4.37 14.19
C ALA A 8 -12.97 -4.08 14.73
N THR A 9 -13.97 -4.32 13.89
CA THR A 9 -15.37 -3.99 14.13
C THR A 9 -16.21 -5.23 13.86
N HIS A 10 -17.25 -5.44 14.67
CA HIS A 10 -18.23 -6.49 14.40
C HIS A 10 -19.24 -5.99 13.35
N PRO A 11 -19.75 -6.83 12.44
CA PRO A 11 -20.75 -6.43 11.44
C PRO A 11 -21.97 -5.71 12.03
N ASP A 12 -22.46 -6.14 13.19
CA ASP A 12 -23.59 -5.49 13.89
C ASP A 12 -23.33 -4.01 14.23
N MET A 13 -22.07 -3.59 14.32
CA MET A 13 -21.71 -2.18 14.55
C MET A 13 -21.91 -1.31 13.32
N MET A 14 -22.23 -1.90 12.16
CA MET A 14 -22.51 -1.19 10.90
C MET A 14 -23.99 -0.85 10.74
N GLU A 15 -24.87 -1.40 11.56
CA GLU A 15 -26.28 -1.03 11.52
C GLU A 15 -26.47 0.39 12.05
N CYS A 16 -27.15 1.25 11.28
CA CYS A 16 -27.43 2.65 11.61
C CYS A 16 -26.20 3.54 11.90
N VAL A 17 -24.99 3.10 11.53
CA VAL A 17 -23.77 3.91 11.65
C VAL A 17 -23.83 5.12 10.70
N SER A 18 -23.38 6.28 11.16
CA SER A 18 -23.32 7.47 10.33
C SER A 18 -22.17 7.42 9.32
N ASN A 19 -22.28 8.21 8.24
CA ASN A 19 -21.19 8.35 7.26
C ASN A 19 -19.89 8.87 7.88
N GLU A 20 -19.98 9.74 8.88
CA GLU A 20 -18.81 10.27 9.59
C GLU A 20 -18.12 9.18 10.40
N GLU A 21 -18.89 8.36 11.14
CA GLU A 21 -18.34 7.22 11.88
C GLU A 21 -17.74 6.16 10.95
N LEU A 22 -18.32 5.90 9.78
CA LEU A 22 -17.73 5.00 8.78
C LEU A 22 -16.37 5.53 8.30
N ARG A 23 -16.29 6.82 7.99
CA ARG A 23 -15.02 7.45 7.60
C ARG A 23 -14.01 7.38 8.73
N ASP A 24 -14.42 7.66 9.95
CA ASP A 24 -13.55 7.59 11.12
C ASP A 24 -13.00 6.16 11.34
N ARG A 25 -13.82 5.14 11.11
CA ARG A 25 -13.45 3.73 11.30
C ARG A 25 -12.61 3.14 10.18
N TYR A 26 -12.75 3.61 8.93
CA TYR A 26 -12.18 2.90 7.77
C TYR A 26 -11.40 3.78 6.78
N LEU A 27 -11.58 5.10 6.79
CA LEU A 27 -10.90 5.96 5.85
C LEU A 27 -9.52 6.37 6.38
N ILE A 28 -8.48 5.91 5.71
CA ILE A 28 -7.11 6.35 5.95
C ILE A 28 -6.83 7.57 5.07
N GLY A 29 -6.71 8.74 5.70
CA GLY A 29 -6.36 10.01 5.04
C GLY A 29 -4.93 10.47 5.36
N GLY A 30 -4.47 11.51 4.66
CA GLY A 30 -3.22 12.21 5.01
C GLY A 30 -1.94 11.36 4.90
N LEU A 31 -1.93 10.36 4.02
CA LEU A 31 -0.78 9.44 3.83
C LEU A 31 0.49 10.14 3.32
N PHE A 32 0.35 11.19 2.51
CA PHE A 32 1.48 11.86 1.87
C PHE A 32 1.66 13.25 2.46
N ARG A 33 2.50 13.34 3.50
CA ARG A 33 2.94 14.60 4.12
C ARG A 33 4.38 14.87 3.69
N ASP A 34 4.65 16.12 3.30
CA ASP A 34 5.93 16.53 2.72
C ASP A 34 7.12 16.21 3.63
N GLY A 35 8.03 15.37 3.14
CA GLY A 35 9.24 14.98 3.87
C GLY A 35 9.03 13.94 4.97
N GLU A 36 7.83 13.34 5.07
CA GLU A 36 7.49 12.41 6.14
C GLU A 36 7.23 10.98 5.63
N CYS A 37 7.45 10.01 6.53
CA CYS A 37 6.92 8.66 6.42
C CYS A 37 5.74 8.53 7.40
N VAL A 38 4.52 8.56 6.87
CA VAL A 38 3.29 8.45 7.67
C VAL A 38 2.87 6.99 7.69
N LEU A 39 2.73 6.41 8.88
CA LEU A 39 2.32 5.02 9.08
C LEU A 39 1.04 4.95 9.90
N ASN A 40 0.09 4.12 9.48
CA ASN A 40 -1.16 3.82 10.16
C ASN A 40 -1.24 2.33 10.44
N TYR A 41 -1.75 1.96 11.62
CA TYR A 41 -1.90 0.56 11.99
C TYR A 41 -3.38 0.17 11.98
N THR A 42 -3.72 -1.00 11.47
CA THR A 42 -5.05 -1.58 11.64
C THR A 42 -4.96 -2.93 12.33
N HIS A 43 -5.90 -3.20 13.24
CA HIS A 43 -6.05 -4.51 13.86
C HIS A 43 -6.54 -5.59 12.88
N ALA A 44 -7.03 -5.22 11.69
CA ALA A 44 -7.28 -6.16 10.61
C ALA A 44 -5.96 -6.74 10.09
N ASP A 45 -5.68 -8.01 10.40
CA ASP A 45 -4.43 -8.74 10.09
C ASP A 45 -3.13 -8.02 10.51
N ARG A 46 -3.22 -7.03 11.41
CA ARG A 46 -2.10 -6.20 11.88
C ARG A 46 -1.36 -5.48 10.74
N PHE A 47 -2.11 -5.13 9.69
CA PHE A 47 -1.59 -4.33 8.58
C PHE A 47 -1.05 -2.99 9.07
N VAL A 48 0.05 -2.56 8.45
CA VAL A 48 0.50 -1.19 8.51
C VAL A 48 0.41 -0.61 7.10
N ILE A 49 -0.32 0.50 6.98
CA ILE A 49 -0.53 1.23 5.74
C ILE A 49 0.10 2.60 5.87
N GLY A 50 0.89 2.99 4.88
CA GLY A 50 1.61 4.24 4.95
C GLY A 50 1.80 4.92 3.62
N GLY A 51 2.32 6.14 3.71
CA GLY A 51 2.77 6.91 2.58
C GLY A 51 4.08 7.60 2.91
N VAL A 52 4.92 7.76 1.90
CA VAL A 52 6.13 8.57 1.97
C VAL A 52 6.06 9.60 0.86
N ALA A 53 6.18 10.89 1.20
CA ALA A 53 6.32 11.95 0.20
C ALA A 53 7.72 12.56 0.31
N VAL A 54 8.53 12.36 -0.73
CA VAL A 54 9.90 12.88 -0.75
C VAL A 54 9.88 14.26 -1.40
N THR A 55 10.34 15.28 -0.68
CA THR A 55 10.46 16.65 -1.19
C THR A 55 11.89 17.00 -1.55
N THR A 56 12.84 16.66 -0.67
CA THR A 56 14.27 16.81 -0.89
C THR A 56 15.04 15.78 -0.08
N GLY A 57 16.18 15.33 -0.59
CA GLY A 57 17.06 14.42 0.13
C GLY A 57 16.47 13.01 0.26
N SER A 58 16.42 12.49 1.49
CA SER A 58 15.89 11.16 1.77
C SER A 58 14.96 11.16 2.98
N VAL A 59 13.92 10.33 2.93
CA VAL A 59 13.04 10.02 4.05
C VAL A 59 13.32 8.59 4.50
N ARG A 60 13.46 8.35 5.80
CA ARG A 60 13.76 7.03 6.36
C ARG A 60 12.49 6.35 6.88
N LEU A 61 12.35 5.04 6.66
CA LEU A 61 11.36 4.22 7.37
C LEU A 61 11.72 4.18 8.87
N PRO A 62 10.84 4.64 9.77
CA PRO A 62 11.21 4.79 11.19
C PRO A 62 11.40 3.44 11.87
N ASP A 63 12.26 3.41 12.89
CA ASP A 63 12.38 2.24 13.78
C ASP A 63 11.12 2.08 14.64
N GLN A 64 10.91 0.88 15.16
CA GLN A 64 9.78 0.60 16.04
C GLN A 64 9.90 1.42 17.32
N THR A 65 8.79 2.02 17.76
CA THR A 65 8.69 2.67 19.08
C THR A 65 7.74 1.93 20.02
N GLU A 66 6.96 0.98 19.50
CA GLU A 66 6.02 0.16 20.25
C GLU A 66 5.94 -1.26 19.67
N PRO A 67 5.73 -2.29 20.51
CA PRO A 67 5.70 -2.24 21.97
C PRO A 67 7.10 -1.92 22.55
N ALA A 68 7.18 -1.61 23.85
CA ALA A 68 8.44 -1.24 24.51
C ALA A 68 9.56 -2.28 24.32
N SER A 69 9.23 -3.57 24.18
CA SER A 69 10.19 -4.65 23.92
C SER A 69 10.82 -4.62 22.52
N ALA A 70 10.26 -3.84 21.59
CA ALA A 70 10.77 -3.66 20.23
C ALA A 70 11.28 -2.24 19.99
N ALA A 71 11.27 -1.36 21.00
CA ALA A 71 11.68 0.02 20.84
C ALA A 71 13.15 0.11 20.35
N GLY A 72 13.37 0.82 19.24
CA GLY A 72 14.67 0.97 18.59
C GLY A 72 15.05 -0.19 17.65
N HIS A 73 14.23 -1.23 17.53
CA HIS A 73 14.44 -2.28 16.54
C HIS A 73 13.98 -1.81 15.15
N PRO A 74 14.62 -2.29 14.06
CA PRO A 74 14.15 -2.00 12.70
C PRO A 74 12.67 -2.34 12.50
N PHE A 75 11.97 -1.56 11.69
CA PHE A 75 10.55 -1.81 11.40
C PHE A 75 10.28 -3.19 10.79
N LEU A 76 11.16 -3.63 9.89
CA LEU A 76 11.00 -4.88 9.15
C LEU A 76 11.61 -6.09 9.85
N GLU A 77 12.05 -5.98 11.11
CA GLU A 77 12.62 -7.10 11.87
C GLU A 77 11.72 -8.34 11.85
N ARG A 78 10.39 -8.14 11.90
CA ARG A 78 9.37 -9.21 11.87
C ARG A 78 8.21 -8.90 10.92
N ARG A 79 8.48 -8.12 9.87
CA ARG A 79 7.48 -7.67 8.91
C ARG A 79 8.04 -7.73 7.50
N GLU A 80 7.15 -7.98 6.54
CA GLU A 80 7.41 -7.77 5.11
C GLU A 80 6.75 -6.47 4.67
N LEU A 81 7.20 -5.88 3.56
CA LEU A 81 6.71 -4.61 3.06
C LEU A 81 6.64 -4.62 1.54
N ALA A 82 5.53 -4.15 0.99
CA ALA A 82 5.44 -3.77 -0.42
C ALA A 82 5.34 -2.25 -0.53
N ILE A 83 6.08 -1.71 -1.49
CA ILE A 83 6.26 -0.29 -1.76
C ILE A 83 5.87 -0.05 -3.20
N VAL A 84 4.88 0.81 -3.46
CA VAL A 84 4.49 1.18 -4.83
C VAL A 84 4.77 2.66 -5.02
N ASN A 85 5.52 3.03 -6.07
CA ASN A 85 5.61 4.44 -6.44
C ASN A 85 4.30 4.86 -7.12
N VAL A 86 3.54 5.74 -6.49
CA VAL A 86 2.22 6.20 -6.94
C VAL A 86 2.26 7.61 -7.52
N SER A 87 3.46 8.16 -7.72
CA SER A 87 3.69 9.46 -8.35
C SER A 87 4.10 9.33 -9.82
N GLY A 88 4.00 10.42 -10.57
CA GLY A 88 4.50 10.49 -11.95
C GLY A 88 6.01 10.71 -12.09
N VAL A 89 6.75 10.79 -10.97
CA VAL A 89 8.19 11.01 -10.94
C VAL A 89 8.89 9.72 -10.51
N GLU A 90 10.05 9.44 -11.10
CA GLU A 90 10.88 8.33 -10.67
C GLU A 90 11.41 8.56 -9.24
N GLY A 91 11.37 7.51 -8.43
CA GLY A 91 11.94 7.52 -7.09
C GLY A 91 12.92 6.37 -6.89
N THR A 92 13.76 6.45 -5.87
CA THR A 92 14.68 5.37 -5.49
C THR A 92 14.39 4.93 -4.07
N VAL A 93 14.30 3.62 -3.86
CA VAL A 93 14.30 3.01 -2.52
C VAL A 93 15.64 2.33 -2.31
N GLU A 94 16.35 2.69 -1.25
CA GLU A 94 17.58 2.02 -0.82
C GLU A 94 17.23 1.11 0.36
N VAL A 95 17.62 -0.17 0.29
CA VAL A 95 17.40 -1.18 1.33
C VAL A 95 18.75 -1.73 1.73
N ASP A 96 19.18 -1.47 2.97
CA ASP A 96 20.48 -1.91 3.50
C ASP A 96 21.68 -1.61 2.57
N GLY A 97 21.61 -0.48 1.84
CA GLY A 97 22.61 -0.03 0.87
C GLY A 97 22.35 -0.41 -0.59
N ASP A 98 21.46 -1.36 -0.86
CA ASP A 98 21.08 -1.76 -2.23
C ASP A 98 20.00 -0.83 -2.78
N ARG A 99 20.21 -0.29 -3.99
CA ARG A 99 19.33 0.72 -4.59
C ARG A 99 18.39 0.13 -5.64
N TYR A 100 17.12 0.48 -5.51
CA TYR A 100 16.05 0.09 -6.42
C TYR A 100 15.34 1.33 -6.95
N THR A 101 15.53 1.62 -8.24
CA THR A 101 14.80 2.68 -8.94
C THR A 101 13.39 2.21 -9.27
N LEU A 102 12.36 2.98 -8.92
CA LEU A 102 10.96 2.69 -9.16
C LEU A 102 10.32 3.80 -10.00
N GLY A 103 9.87 3.44 -11.21
CA GLY A 103 9.01 4.32 -12.01
C GLY A 103 7.57 4.35 -11.48
N ASN A 104 6.71 5.14 -12.11
CA ASN A 104 5.29 5.17 -11.79
C ASN A 104 4.70 3.75 -11.83
N LYS A 105 4.02 3.36 -10.75
CA LYS A 105 3.37 2.07 -10.51
C LYS A 105 4.31 0.85 -10.40
N ASP A 106 5.63 1.04 -10.43
CA ASP A 106 6.57 -0.01 -10.05
C ASP A 106 6.42 -0.34 -8.57
N CYS A 107 6.61 -1.61 -8.25
CA CYS A 107 6.56 -2.13 -6.89
C CYS A 107 7.92 -2.66 -6.46
N LEU A 108 8.28 -2.47 -5.19
CA LEU A 108 9.36 -3.17 -4.52
C LEU A 108 8.78 -3.96 -3.36
N TYR A 109 8.95 -5.28 -3.38
CA TYR A 109 8.77 -6.11 -2.21
C TYR A 109 10.08 -6.13 -1.41
N VAL A 110 10.01 -5.78 -0.13
CA VAL A 110 11.13 -5.76 0.82
C VAL A 110 10.91 -6.86 1.85
N THR A 111 11.91 -7.72 1.98
CA THR A 111 11.86 -8.90 2.83
C THR A 111 11.96 -8.57 4.32
N MET A 112 11.45 -9.50 5.15
CA MET A 112 11.68 -9.50 6.58
C MET A 112 13.17 -9.50 6.91
N GLY A 113 13.56 -8.70 7.91
CA GLY A 113 14.91 -8.59 8.43
C GLY A 113 15.70 -7.41 7.89
N ALA A 114 15.18 -6.68 6.89
CA ALA A 114 15.79 -5.45 6.41
C ALA A 114 15.90 -4.41 7.55
N ARG A 115 17.06 -3.76 7.67
CA ARG A 115 17.38 -2.91 8.84
C ARG A 115 17.17 -1.43 8.55
N GLU A 116 17.55 -0.99 7.36
CA GLU A 116 17.39 0.39 6.91
C GLU A 116 16.72 0.46 5.55
N VAL A 117 15.70 1.32 5.45
CA VAL A 117 15.01 1.62 4.20
C VAL A 117 14.92 3.14 4.05
N LEU A 118 15.49 3.65 2.96
CA LEU A 118 15.51 5.07 2.62
C LEU A 118 14.76 5.31 1.30
N PHE A 119 13.97 6.37 1.26
CA PHE A 119 13.19 6.80 0.10
C PHE A 119 13.76 8.11 -0.43
N MET A 120 14.00 8.18 -1.74
CA MET A 120 14.61 9.33 -2.42
C MET A 120 13.87 9.62 -3.73
N GLY A 121 14.09 10.83 -4.26
CA GLY A 121 13.51 11.31 -5.52
C GLY A 121 12.54 12.46 -5.26
N ASP A 122 12.96 13.69 -5.53
CA ASP A 122 12.18 14.89 -5.28
C ASP A 122 10.83 14.83 -6.03
N GLY A 123 9.72 14.89 -5.29
CA GLY A 123 8.37 14.72 -5.81
C GLY A 123 7.84 13.29 -5.83
N ALA A 124 8.67 12.29 -5.53
CA ALA A 124 8.24 10.90 -5.48
C ALA A 124 7.29 10.64 -4.30
N ARG A 125 6.28 9.80 -4.54
CA ARG A 125 5.33 9.35 -3.51
C ARG A 125 5.26 7.84 -3.49
N PHE A 126 5.49 7.23 -2.34
CA PHE A 126 5.49 5.79 -2.16
C PHE A 126 4.36 5.34 -1.24
N TYR A 127 3.44 4.53 -1.76
CA TYR A 127 2.44 3.83 -0.95
C TYR A 127 3.06 2.59 -0.31
N LEU A 128 2.81 2.39 0.98
CA LEU A 128 3.37 1.33 1.79
C LEU A 128 2.27 0.40 2.30
N ALA A 129 2.45 -0.91 2.13
CA ALA A 129 1.63 -1.91 2.79
C ALA A 129 2.52 -2.99 3.42
N SER A 130 2.41 -3.18 4.74
CA SER A 130 3.23 -4.10 5.50
C SER A 130 2.39 -5.04 6.36
N CYS A 131 2.78 -6.32 6.33
CA CYS A 131 2.20 -7.38 7.15
C CYS A 131 3.27 -8.01 8.05
N PRO A 132 2.88 -8.65 9.16
CA PRO A 132 3.78 -9.54 9.90
C PRO A 132 4.37 -10.62 8.99
N ALA A 133 5.63 -10.98 9.21
CA ALA A 133 6.29 -12.06 8.47
C ALA A 133 7.02 -12.98 9.45
N HIS A 134 7.15 -14.25 9.06
CA HIS A 134 7.80 -15.30 9.88
C HIS A 134 8.92 -16.01 9.12
N LYS A 135 9.20 -15.56 7.89
CA LYS A 135 10.24 -16.08 7.02
C LYS A 135 10.73 -14.91 6.15
N ALA A 136 12.05 -14.80 6.02
CA ALA A 136 12.66 -13.94 5.01
C ALA A 136 12.54 -14.61 3.63
N PHE A 137 12.06 -13.84 2.65
CA PHE A 137 12.08 -14.14 1.22
C PHE A 137 13.11 -13.24 0.52
N GLU A 138 13.06 -13.15 -0.80
CA GLU A 138 13.94 -12.30 -1.59
C GLU A 138 13.32 -10.90 -1.77
N THR A 139 14.07 -9.83 -1.46
CA THR A 139 13.68 -8.46 -1.84
C THR A 139 13.69 -8.35 -3.36
N ARG A 140 12.59 -7.90 -3.96
CA ARG A 140 12.40 -7.97 -5.41
C ARG A 140 11.67 -6.75 -5.97
N LYS A 141 12.27 -6.12 -6.98
CA LYS A 141 11.59 -5.14 -7.82
C LYS A 141 10.64 -5.85 -8.79
N LEU A 142 9.44 -5.33 -8.89
CA LEU A 142 8.35 -5.75 -9.75
C LEU A 142 7.99 -4.55 -10.64
N SER A 143 8.53 -4.55 -11.85
CA SER A 143 8.25 -3.53 -12.86
C SER A 143 6.82 -3.67 -13.37
N ILE A 144 6.06 -2.57 -13.47
CA ILE A 144 4.71 -2.64 -14.05
C ILE A 144 4.76 -3.06 -15.53
N ALA A 145 5.84 -2.68 -16.25
CA ALA A 145 6.02 -3.03 -17.66
C ALA A 145 6.22 -4.53 -17.88
N ASP A 146 6.78 -5.24 -16.87
CA ASP A 146 7.04 -6.68 -16.93
C ASP A 146 5.99 -7.50 -16.16
N ALA A 147 5.01 -6.83 -15.54
CA ALA A 147 3.97 -7.49 -14.76
C ALA A 147 2.99 -8.24 -15.67
N ASN A 148 2.49 -9.38 -15.18
CA ASN A 148 1.42 -10.09 -15.87
C ASN A 148 0.13 -9.24 -15.82
N ALA A 149 -0.27 -8.74 -16.99
CA ALA A 149 -1.44 -7.87 -17.15
C ALA A 149 -2.66 -8.69 -17.55
N LEU A 150 -3.72 -8.61 -16.75
CA LEU A 150 -4.98 -9.31 -16.97
C LEU A 150 -6.08 -8.32 -17.37
N GLU A 151 -6.48 -8.35 -18.64
CA GLU A 151 -7.62 -7.61 -19.15
C GLU A 151 -8.94 -8.22 -18.64
N ARG A 152 -9.81 -7.42 -18.04
CA ARG A 152 -11.08 -7.86 -17.44
C ARG A 152 -12.21 -6.85 -17.69
N GLY A 153 -13.43 -7.38 -17.67
CA GLY A 153 -14.63 -6.57 -17.79
C GLY A 153 -14.90 -6.08 -19.22
N SER A 154 -15.83 -5.13 -19.32
CA SER A 154 -16.23 -4.50 -20.58
C SER A 154 -16.75 -3.08 -20.33
N LEU A 155 -16.68 -2.23 -21.36
CA LEU A 155 -17.25 -0.88 -21.27
C LEU A 155 -18.76 -0.91 -21.01
N ALA A 156 -19.48 -1.90 -21.57
CA ALA A 156 -20.93 -2.05 -21.39
C ALA A 156 -21.33 -2.29 -19.92
N GLU A 157 -20.44 -2.90 -19.14
CA GLU A 157 -20.61 -3.14 -17.70
C GLU A 157 -19.93 -2.04 -16.86
N SER A 158 -19.33 -1.04 -17.50
CA SER A 158 -18.55 0.05 -16.89
C SER A 158 -17.46 -0.46 -15.92
N ASN A 159 -16.85 -1.61 -16.23
CA ASN A 159 -15.82 -2.25 -15.42
C ASN A 159 -14.59 -2.68 -16.25
N GLU A 160 -14.41 -2.12 -17.44
CA GLU A 160 -13.25 -2.43 -18.28
C GLU A 160 -11.97 -1.95 -17.62
N ARG A 161 -11.03 -2.88 -17.39
CA ARG A 161 -9.84 -2.61 -16.59
C ARG A 161 -8.71 -3.60 -16.88
N THR A 162 -7.51 -3.18 -16.52
CA THR A 162 -6.30 -4.01 -16.53
C THR A 162 -5.85 -4.23 -15.09
N ILE A 163 -5.69 -5.50 -14.70
CA ILE A 163 -5.18 -5.88 -13.39
C ILE A 163 -3.73 -6.36 -13.54
N PHE A 164 -2.81 -5.68 -12.88
CA PHE A 164 -1.40 -6.03 -12.81
C PHE A 164 -1.13 -6.83 -11.53
N GLN A 165 -0.60 -8.03 -11.71
CA GLN A 165 -0.23 -8.91 -10.61
C GLN A 165 1.19 -8.57 -10.13
N LEU A 166 1.30 -8.03 -8.91
CA LEU A 166 2.57 -7.60 -8.32
C LEU A 166 3.06 -8.66 -7.32
N VAL A 167 2.81 -8.48 -6.03
CA VAL A 167 3.15 -9.45 -4.99
C VAL A 167 2.06 -10.52 -4.95
N ILE A 168 2.24 -11.61 -5.68
CA ILE A 168 1.32 -12.77 -5.67
C ILE A 168 2.12 -14.08 -5.72
N PRO A 169 1.56 -15.19 -5.23
CA PRO A 169 2.17 -16.52 -5.38
C PRO A 169 2.53 -16.83 -6.84
N GLY A 170 3.75 -17.32 -7.06
CA GLY A 170 4.29 -17.64 -8.40
C GLY A 170 4.92 -16.45 -9.13
N VAL A 171 4.69 -15.21 -8.69
CA VAL A 171 5.36 -14.00 -9.21
C VAL A 171 6.41 -13.52 -8.22
N CYS A 172 6.03 -13.31 -6.96
CA CYS A 172 6.91 -12.90 -5.88
C CYS A 172 6.49 -13.61 -4.59
N ASP A 173 7.40 -14.37 -3.99
CA ASP A 173 7.10 -15.08 -2.75
C ASP A 173 7.05 -14.10 -1.56
N SER A 174 5.98 -14.21 -0.77
CA SER A 174 5.71 -13.44 0.44
C SER A 174 5.17 -14.36 1.54
N ALA A 175 5.16 -13.89 2.78
CA ALA A 175 4.62 -14.64 3.92
C ALA A 175 3.09 -14.66 3.89
N GLN A 176 2.47 -13.50 3.69
CA GLN A 176 1.02 -13.36 3.59
C GLN A 176 0.57 -12.18 2.72
N LEU A 177 1.43 -11.19 2.53
CA LEU A 177 1.10 -9.98 1.76
C LEU A 177 0.83 -10.32 0.30
N VAL A 178 -0.32 -9.85 -0.19
CA VAL A 178 -0.69 -9.93 -1.60
C VAL A 178 -0.97 -8.52 -2.10
N MET A 179 -0.47 -8.19 -3.28
CA MET A 179 -0.65 -6.87 -3.88
C MET A 179 -0.94 -6.99 -5.37
N GLY A 180 -2.00 -6.31 -5.79
CA GLY A 180 -2.32 -6.07 -7.18
C GLY A 180 -2.53 -4.58 -7.41
N LEU A 181 -2.38 -4.16 -8.66
CA LEU A 181 -2.68 -2.81 -9.10
C LEU A 181 -3.70 -2.88 -10.21
N THR A 182 -4.75 -2.05 -10.14
CA THR A 182 -5.80 -2.03 -11.15
C THR A 182 -5.88 -0.66 -11.77
N VAL A 183 -5.90 -0.61 -13.11
CA VAL A 183 -6.14 0.60 -13.89
C VAL A 183 -7.48 0.46 -14.59
N LEU A 184 -8.42 1.36 -14.29
CA LEU A 184 -9.69 1.43 -15.00
C LEU A 184 -9.48 2.10 -16.36
N LYS A 185 -10.13 1.58 -17.40
CA LYS A 185 -10.12 2.23 -18.72
C LYS A 185 -11.12 3.39 -18.75
N PRO A 186 -10.90 4.41 -19.59
CA PRO A 186 -11.82 5.53 -19.74
C PRO A 186 -13.27 5.07 -19.95
N GLY A 187 -14.20 5.66 -19.19
CA GLY A 187 -15.63 5.29 -19.20
C GLY A 187 -16.01 4.13 -18.27
N SER A 188 -15.06 3.55 -17.54
CA SER A 188 -15.33 2.52 -16.52
C SER A 188 -15.11 3.06 -15.11
N VAL A 189 -16.01 2.72 -14.18
CA VAL A 189 -15.98 3.19 -12.78
C VAL A 189 -16.02 2.06 -11.75
N TRP A 190 -16.37 0.84 -12.17
CA TRP A 190 -16.45 -0.31 -11.29
C TRP A 190 -15.14 -1.10 -11.25
N ASN A 191 -14.57 -1.24 -10.05
CA ASN A 191 -13.38 -2.07 -9.84
C ASN A 191 -13.76 -3.55 -9.59
N THR A 192 -14.32 -3.86 -8.42
CA THR A 192 -14.73 -5.22 -8.05
C THR A 192 -16.24 -5.35 -8.18
N MET A 193 -16.72 -5.81 -9.35
CA MET A 193 -18.13 -6.14 -9.57
C MET A 193 -18.26 -7.50 -10.29
N PRO A 194 -19.09 -8.43 -9.78
CA PRO A 194 -19.84 -8.36 -8.51
C PRO A 194 -18.93 -8.34 -7.27
N PRO A 195 -19.38 -7.79 -6.13
CA PRO A 195 -18.61 -7.81 -4.90
C PRO A 195 -18.53 -9.23 -4.33
N HIS A 196 -17.56 -9.47 -3.47
CA HIS A 196 -17.37 -10.74 -2.80
C HIS A 196 -16.77 -10.53 -1.41
N ILE A 197 -16.84 -11.57 -0.58
CA ILE A 197 -16.32 -11.56 0.80
C ILE A 197 -15.29 -12.66 1.00
N HIS A 198 -14.41 -12.46 1.97
CA HIS A 198 -13.42 -13.42 2.37
C HIS A 198 -13.37 -13.53 3.89
N GLU A 199 -13.77 -14.68 4.45
CA GLU A 199 -13.73 -14.90 5.92
C GLU A 199 -12.30 -14.98 6.51
N ARG A 200 -11.28 -15.15 5.65
CA ARG A 200 -9.90 -15.47 6.07
C ARG A 200 -8.86 -14.46 5.59
N ARG A 201 -9.30 -13.31 5.09
CA ARG A 201 -8.43 -12.25 4.53
C ARG A 201 -9.05 -10.88 4.74
N SER A 202 -8.20 -9.90 4.96
CA SER A 202 -8.55 -8.48 4.87
C SER A 202 -7.99 -7.85 3.59
N GLU A 203 -8.64 -6.80 3.09
CA GLU A 203 -8.19 -6.02 1.94
C GLU A 203 -8.19 -4.52 2.29
N ILE A 204 -7.24 -3.79 1.73
CA ILE A 204 -7.17 -2.33 1.86
C ILE A 204 -6.99 -1.74 0.46
N TYR A 205 -7.86 -0.81 0.10
CA TYR A 205 -7.87 -0.17 -1.20
C TYR A 205 -7.28 1.24 -1.09
N PHE A 206 -6.34 1.54 -1.98
CA PHE A 206 -5.78 2.88 -2.15
C PHE A 206 -6.09 3.37 -3.57
N TYR A 207 -6.90 4.40 -3.68
CA TYR A 207 -7.26 5.04 -4.95
C TYR A 207 -6.35 6.25 -5.18
N PHE A 208 -5.76 6.34 -6.37
CA PHE A 208 -4.86 7.41 -6.79
C PHE A 208 -4.96 7.63 -8.30
N GLU A 209 -4.33 8.71 -8.79
CA GLU A 209 -4.51 9.17 -10.18
C GLU A 209 -5.99 9.37 -10.55
N LEU A 210 -6.76 9.89 -9.59
CA LEU A 210 -8.09 10.43 -9.85
C LEU A 210 -7.94 11.85 -10.37
N ASP A 211 -8.74 12.20 -11.37
CA ASP A 211 -8.88 13.59 -11.80
C ASP A 211 -9.42 14.45 -10.64
N ASP A 212 -9.29 15.77 -10.76
CA ASP A 212 -9.55 16.78 -9.72
C ASP A 212 -10.77 16.47 -8.84
N THR A 213 -10.53 15.83 -7.69
CA THR A 213 -11.59 15.33 -6.80
C THR A 213 -12.42 16.45 -6.17
N ASP A 214 -11.94 17.70 -6.24
CA ASP A 214 -12.67 18.87 -5.78
C ASP A 214 -13.69 19.38 -6.83
N LYS A 215 -13.51 19.00 -8.11
CA LYS A 215 -14.46 19.29 -9.20
C LYS A 215 -15.48 18.18 -9.45
N ASP A 216 -15.20 16.96 -8.98
CA ASP A 216 -16.05 15.77 -9.17
C ASP A 216 -17.15 15.60 -8.09
N ARG A 217 -17.28 16.56 -7.17
CA ARG A 217 -18.41 16.60 -6.25
C ARG A 217 -19.61 17.26 -6.94
N VAL A 218 -20.53 16.45 -7.45
CA VAL A 218 -21.90 16.89 -7.71
C VAL A 218 -22.63 17.07 -6.38
#